data_AF-A0A4U0S9J4-F1
#
_entry.id   AF-A0A4U0S9J4-F1
#
_cell.length_a   1.000
_cell.length_b   1.000
_cell.length_c   1.000
_cell.angle_alpha   90.00
_cell.angle_beta   90.00
_cell.angle_gamma   90.00
#
_symmetry.space_group_name_H-M   'P 1'
#
loop_
_entity.id
_entity.type
_entity.pdbx_description
1 polymer ?
#
loop_
_entity_poly.entity_id
_entity_poly.type
_entity_poly.pdbx_seq_one_letter_code
_entity_poly.pdbx_strand_id
1 'polypeptide(L)'
;MTATVATVGLRQYASASDAAESFAAMEKALQSCHKETYQGSVLKYSPMSVDKLGDRSLGVRIDSDGATLLQQFTLDGPTLVNVGTGGLADAEAETATKLLRDQVDRYEAAARR
;
A
#
# COMPACT_ATOMS: atom_id res chain seq x y z
N MET A 1 -26.03 4.67 -2.13
CA MET A 1 -25.32 4.08 -0.97
C MET A 1 -23.91 3.77 -1.44
N THR A 2 -22.90 4.47 -0.93
CA THR A 2 -21.50 4.28 -1.32
C THR A 2 -20.81 3.50 -0.21
N ALA A 3 -20.30 2.32 -0.53
CA ALA A 3 -19.50 1.53 0.39
C ALA A 3 -18.03 1.83 0.15
N THR A 4 -17.30 2.14 1.22
CA THR A 4 -15.85 2.30 1.24
C THR A 4 -15.27 1.16 2.06
N VAL A 5 -14.29 0.45 1.50
CA VAL A 5 -13.58 -0.64 2.18
C VAL A 5 -12.17 -0.16 2.49
N ALA A 6 -11.74 -0.40 3.73
CA ALA A 6 -10.36 -0.26 4.14
C ALA A 6 -9.79 -1.63 4.52
N THR A 7 -8.59 -1.95 4.06
CA THR A 7 -7.86 -3.17 4.40
C THR A 7 -6.50 -2.81 4.96
N VAL A 8 -6.06 -3.55 5.97
CA VAL A 8 -4.71 -3.47 6.53
C VAL A 8 -4.05 -4.82 6.34
N GLY A 9 -2.81 -4.84 5.87
CA GLY A 9 -1.97 -6.02 5.77
C GLY A 9 -0.63 -5.80 6.45
N LEU A 10 -0.13 -6.87 7.08
CA LEU A 10 1.24 -6.95 7.55
C LEU A 10 1.86 -8.20 6.95
N ARG A 11 3.04 -8.05 6.36
CA ARG A 11 3.87 -9.15 5.89
C ARG A 11 5.21 -9.10 6.59
N GLN A 12 5.44 -10.10 7.44
CA GLN A 12 6.71 -10.33 8.10
C GLN A 12 7.61 -11.17 7.21
N TYR A 13 8.80 -10.67 6.90
CA TYR A 13 9.85 -11.41 6.22
C TYR A 13 10.81 -12.02 7.22
N ALA A 14 11.61 -13.00 6.77
CA ALA A 14 12.62 -13.66 7.59
C ALA A 14 13.75 -12.69 8.00
N SER A 15 14.06 -11.70 7.16
CA SER A 15 15.06 -10.67 7.42
C SER A 15 14.69 -9.31 6.82
N ALA A 16 15.34 -8.25 7.29
CA ALA A 16 15.22 -6.91 6.71
C ALA A 16 15.73 -6.86 5.25
N SER A 17 16.72 -7.68 4.90
CA SER A 17 17.22 -7.76 3.53
C SER A 17 16.16 -8.33 2.58
N ASP A 18 15.48 -9.41 2.97
CA ASP A 18 14.43 -10.02 2.15
C ASP A 18 13.25 -9.06 1.96
N ALA A 19 12.90 -8.32 3.01
CA ALA A 19 11.86 -7.30 2.96
C ALA A 19 12.24 -6.16 2.01
N ALA A 20 13.48 -5.67 2.08
CA ALA A 20 14.00 -4.63 1.20
C ALA A 20 14.06 -5.06 -0.27
N GLU A 21 14.48 -6.30 -0.56
CA GLU A 21 14.48 -6.86 -1.92
C GLU A 21 13.06 -6.96 -2.47
N SER A 22 12.12 -7.48 -1.67
CA SER A 22 10.72 -7.58 -2.08
C SER A 22 10.09 -6.20 -2.33
N PHE A 23 10.42 -5.20 -1.52
CA PHE A 23 9.95 -3.82 -1.72
C PHE A 23 10.53 -3.20 -2.99
N ALA A 24 11.83 -3.39 -3.23
CA ALA A 24 12.49 -2.91 -4.45
C ALA A 24 11.92 -3.53 -5.73
N ALA A 25 11.58 -4.82 -5.68
CA ALA A 25 10.90 -5.49 -6.79
C ALA A 25 9.53 -4.87 -7.08
N MET A 26 8.77 -4.51 -6.04
CA MET A 26 7.48 -3.85 -6.19
C MET A 26 7.61 -2.45 -6.81
N GLU A 27 8.54 -1.63 -6.33
CA GLU A 27 8.80 -0.30 -6.91
C GLU A 27 9.20 -0.40 -8.38
N LYS A 28 10.10 -1.34 -8.71
CA LYS A 28 10.52 -1.59 -10.10
C LYS A 28 9.35 -2.04 -10.98
N ALA A 29 8.45 -2.86 -10.44
CA ALA A 29 7.24 -3.26 -11.15
C ALA A 29 6.34 -2.03 -11.42
N LEU A 30 6.12 -1.15 -10.43
CA LEU A 30 5.31 0.06 -10.62
C LEU A 30 5.93 1.09 -11.58
N GLN A 31 7.26 1.06 -11.78
CA GLN A 31 7.93 1.89 -12.76
C GLN A 31 7.72 1.44 -14.21
N SER A 32 7.35 0.18 -14.44
CA SER A 32 7.24 -0.37 -15.80
C SER A 32 5.85 -0.94 -16.13
N CYS A 33 5.08 -1.36 -15.12
CA CYS A 33 3.73 -1.87 -15.25
C CYS A 33 2.72 -0.79 -14.85
N HIS A 34 2.26 -0.03 -15.83
CA HIS A 34 1.23 1.01 -15.62
C HIS A 34 -0.18 0.52 -15.91
N LYS A 35 -0.31 -0.69 -16.45
CA LYS A 35 -1.60 -1.26 -16.85
C LYS A 35 -1.49 -2.77 -16.98
N GLU A 36 -2.48 -3.48 -16.47
CA GLU A 36 -2.66 -4.91 -16.75
C GLU A 36 -4.13 -5.29 -16.84
N THR A 37 -4.41 -6.49 -17.36
CA THR A 37 -5.74 -7.10 -17.31
C THR A 37 -5.75 -8.15 -16.21
N TYR A 38 -6.57 -7.94 -15.19
CA TYR A 38 -6.70 -8.82 -14.05
C TYR A 38 -8.16 -9.25 -13.88
N GLN A 39 -8.41 -10.56 -13.91
CA GLN A 39 -9.76 -11.15 -13.80
C GLN A 39 -10.81 -10.53 -14.76
N GLY A 40 -10.39 -10.14 -15.96
CA GLY A 40 -11.26 -9.54 -16.98
C GLY A 40 -11.41 -8.01 -16.88
N SER A 41 -10.93 -7.40 -15.81
CA SER A 41 -10.92 -5.93 -15.63
C SER A 41 -9.57 -5.35 -16.00
N VAL A 42 -9.60 -4.14 -16.58
CA VAL A 42 -8.37 -3.38 -16.84
C VAL A 42 -8.01 -2.59 -15.60
N LEU A 43 -6.84 -2.87 -15.04
CA LEU A 43 -6.26 -2.11 -13.93
C LEU A 43 -5.25 -1.11 -14.49
N LYS A 44 -5.33 0.15 -14.06
CA LYS A 44 -4.33 1.19 -14.35
C LYS A 44 -3.64 1.61 -13.07
N TYR A 45 -2.31 1.63 -13.09
CA TYR A 45 -1.47 1.94 -11.94
C TYR A 45 -0.82 3.30 -12.11
N SER A 46 -1.01 4.17 -11.12
CA SER A 46 -0.38 5.49 -11.06
C SER A 46 0.33 5.67 -9.72
N PRO A 47 1.65 5.96 -9.70
CA PRO A 47 2.35 6.30 -8.48
C PRO A 47 1.70 7.49 -7.77
N MET A 48 1.71 7.46 -6.44
CA MET A 48 1.16 8.51 -5.59
C MET A 48 2.19 8.88 -4.52
N SER A 49 2.30 10.18 -4.21
CA SER A 49 3.08 10.65 -3.07
C SER A 49 2.41 10.22 -1.77
N VAL A 50 3.22 9.75 -0.82
CA VAL A 50 2.77 9.35 0.52
C VAL A 50 3.72 9.92 1.56
N ASP A 51 3.25 10.03 2.79
CA ASP A 51 4.10 10.32 3.93
C ASP A 51 5.23 9.29 4.01
N LYS A 52 6.44 9.76 4.31
CA LYS A 52 7.57 8.88 4.59
C LYS A 52 7.42 8.35 6.02
N LEU A 53 7.15 7.07 6.14
CA LEU A 53 7.05 6.29 7.36
C LEU A 53 8.05 5.12 7.30
N GLY A 54 8.54 4.67 8.46
CA GLY A 54 9.56 3.62 8.53
C GLY A 54 10.80 3.94 7.67
N ASP A 55 11.36 2.91 7.06
CA ASP A 55 12.53 3.04 6.19
C ASP A 55 12.16 3.61 4.81
N ARG A 56 11.04 3.13 4.24
CA ARG A 56 10.60 3.44 2.87
C ARG A 56 9.09 3.40 2.77
N SER A 57 8.52 4.25 1.91
CA SER A 57 7.09 4.29 1.66
C SER A 57 6.78 4.45 0.17
N LEU A 58 5.65 3.89 -0.25
CA LEU A 58 5.20 3.87 -1.64
C LEU A 58 3.68 3.96 -1.68
N GLY A 59 3.15 4.82 -2.55
CA GLY A 59 1.72 4.92 -2.83
C GLY A 59 1.42 4.54 -4.28
N VAL A 60 0.31 3.85 -4.49
CA VAL A 60 -0.23 3.56 -5.82
C VAL A 60 -1.74 3.82 -5.83
N ARG A 61 -2.18 4.55 -6.84
CA ARG A 61 -3.58 4.65 -7.24
C ARG A 61 -3.86 3.59 -8.31
N ILE A 62 -4.93 2.83 -8.12
CA ILE A 62 -5.38 1.78 -9.01
C ILE A 62 -6.78 2.16 -9.51
N ASP A 63 -6.91 2.40 -10.81
CA ASP A 63 -8.20 2.71 -11.43
C ASP A 63 -8.70 1.51 -12.25
N SER A 64 -9.97 1.14 -12.09
CA SER A 64 -10.61 0.05 -12.83
C SER A 64 -12.13 0.22 -12.92
N ASP A 65 -12.70 0.13 -14.12
CA ASP A 65 -14.15 0.05 -14.38
C ASP A 65 -15.03 1.00 -13.52
N GLY A 66 -14.60 2.25 -13.36
CA GLY A 66 -15.33 3.29 -12.62
C GLY A 66 -15.08 3.32 -11.11
N ALA A 67 -14.22 2.44 -10.59
CA ALA A 67 -13.74 2.44 -9.22
C ALA A 67 -12.28 2.92 -9.14
N THR A 68 -11.95 3.53 -8.00
CA THR A 68 -10.58 3.89 -7.63
C THR A 68 -10.23 3.20 -6.32
N LEU A 69 -9.06 2.58 -6.28
CA LEU A 69 -8.42 2.07 -5.08
C LEU A 69 -7.14 2.85 -4.83
N LEU A 70 -6.81 3.08 -3.57
CA LEU A 70 -5.53 3.61 -3.14
C LEU A 70 -4.85 2.55 -2.28
N GLN A 71 -3.62 2.21 -2.60
CA GLN A 71 -2.77 1.40 -1.73
C GLN A 71 -1.54 2.18 -1.32
N GLN A 72 -1.23 2.11 -0.03
CA GLN A 72 -0.04 2.68 0.55
C GLN A 72 0.75 1.57 1.26
N PHE A 73 2.06 1.59 1.09
CA PHE A 73 2.98 0.61 1.62
C PHE A 73 4.05 1.32 2.44
N THR A 74 4.45 0.71 3.56
CA THR A 74 5.61 1.10 4.35
C THR A 74 6.45 -0.12 4.66
N LEU A 75 7.74 -0.04 4.34
CA LEU A 75 8.75 -0.97 4.81
C LEU A 75 9.32 -0.43 6.12
N ASP A 76 9.31 -1.26 7.16
CA ASP A 76 9.91 -0.98 8.46
C ASP A 76 10.67 -2.23 8.94
N GLY A 77 11.99 -2.19 8.78
CA GLY A 77 12.87 -3.33 9.04
C GLY A 77 12.46 -4.58 8.26
N PRO A 78 12.17 -5.72 8.92
CA PRO A 78 11.77 -6.96 8.27
C PRO A 78 10.27 -7.01 7.91
N THR A 79 9.51 -5.92 8.05
CA THR A 79 8.06 -5.92 7.88
C THR A 79 7.60 -4.96 6.81
N LEU A 80 6.70 -5.43 5.95
CA LEU A 80 5.92 -4.60 5.05
C LEU A 80 4.52 -4.41 5.63
N VAL A 81 4.16 -3.16 5.94
CA VAL A 81 2.82 -2.75 6.33
C VAL A 81 2.14 -2.13 5.11
N ASN A 82 0.89 -2.51 4.84
CA ASN A 82 0.13 -1.93 3.75
C ASN A 82 -1.30 -1.59 4.17
N VAL A 83 -1.82 -0.51 3.60
CA VAL A 83 -3.22 -0.10 3.74
C VAL A 83 -3.81 0.11 2.36
N GLY A 84 -4.95 -0.53 2.10
CA GLY A 84 -5.76 -0.31 0.92
C GLY A 84 -7.06 0.41 1.30
N THR A 85 -7.47 1.38 0.49
CA THR A 85 -8.83 1.96 0.55
C THR A 85 -9.45 1.93 -0.83
N GLY A 86 -10.77 1.84 -0.91
CA GLY A 86 -11.46 1.81 -2.19
C GLY A 86 -12.96 1.85 -2.08
N GLY A 87 -13.62 2.38 -3.10
CA GLY A 87 -15.07 2.53 -3.12
C GLY A 87 -15.62 2.85 -4.51
N LEU A 88 -16.94 2.74 -4.64
CA LEU A 88 -17.68 3.01 -5.90
C LEU A 88 -17.76 4.51 -6.24
N ALA A 89 -17.44 5.40 -5.30
CA ALA A 89 -17.58 6.85 -5.49
C ALA A 89 -16.35 7.65 -5.04
N ASP A 90 -15.62 7.18 -4.03
CA ASP A 90 -14.38 7.81 -3.57
C ASP A 90 -13.45 6.79 -2.89
N ALA A 91 -12.16 7.10 -2.87
CA ALA A 91 -11.15 6.41 -2.11
C ALA A 91 -10.51 7.42 -1.14
N GLU A 92 -10.79 7.25 0.16
CA GLU A 92 -10.38 8.21 1.19
C GLU A 92 -8.87 8.11 1.48
N ALA A 93 -8.07 8.90 0.76
CA ALA A 93 -6.62 8.94 0.89
C ALA A 93 -6.17 9.29 2.32
N GLU A 94 -6.83 10.27 2.96
CA GLU A 94 -6.51 10.67 4.34
C GLU A 94 -6.76 9.55 5.35
N THR A 95 -7.87 8.81 5.18
CA THR A 95 -8.17 7.63 6.00
C THR A 95 -7.10 6.55 5.80
N ALA A 96 -6.66 6.31 4.56
CA ALA A 96 -5.57 5.38 4.27
C ALA A 96 -4.26 5.79 4.96
N THR A 97 -3.87 7.07 4.84
CA THR A 97 -2.64 7.60 5.44
C THR A 97 -2.67 7.50 6.96
N LYS A 98 -3.79 7.88 7.58
CA LYS A 98 -3.96 7.78 9.03
C LYS A 98 -3.84 6.33 9.51
N LEU A 99 -4.55 5.41 8.86
CA LEU A 99 -4.51 3.99 9.22
C LEU A 99 -3.11 3.40 9.04
N LEU A 100 -2.38 3.78 7.99
CA LEU A 100 -1.02 3.29 7.78
C LEU A 100 -0.09 3.75 8.91
N ARG A 101 -0.13 5.06 9.24
CA ARG A 101 0.64 5.62 10.35
C ARG A 101 0.34 4.93 11.68
N ASP A 102 -0.95 4.81 12.02
CA ASP A 102 -1.37 4.16 13.26
C ASP A 102 -0.87 2.70 13.37
N GLN A 103 -0.74 2.00 12.24
CA GLN A 103 -0.27 0.61 12.24
C GLN A 103 1.25 0.49 12.28
N VAL A 104 1.98 1.38 11.61
CA VAL A 104 3.44 1.47 11.74
C VAL A 104 3.81 1.80 13.18
N ASP A 105 3.18 2.81 13.79
CA ASP A 105 3.44 3.21 15.18
C ASP A 105 3.19 2.05 16.16
N ARG A 106 2.12 1.27 15.96
CA ARG A 106 1.81 0.08 16.78
C ARG A 106 2.82 -1.03 16.60
N TYR A 107 3.26 -1.27 15.36
CA TYR A 107 4.28 -2.27 15.07
C TYR A 107 5.61 -1.92 15.75
N GLU A 108 6.09 -0.69 15.56
CA GLU A 108 7.32 -0.21 16.21
C GLU A 108 7.24 -0.31 17.73
N ALA A 109 6.11 0.09 18.32
CA ALA A 109 5.90 0.01 19.76
C ALA A 109 5.92 -1.43 20.28
N ALA A 110 5.42 -2.38 19.50
CA ALA A 110 5.46 -3.81 19.85
C ALA A 110 6.86 -4.40 19.71
N ALA A 111 7.62 -4.02 18.68
CA ALA A 111 8.98 -4.53 18.43
C ALA A 111 10.02 -4.04 19.47
N ARG A 112 9.74 -2.95 20.18
CA ARG A 112 10.61 -2.40 21.23
C ARG A 112 10.41 -3.06 22.61
N ARG A 113 9.43 -3.95 22.76
CA ARG A 113 9.17 -4.70 24.01
C ARG A 113 9.94 -6.02 24.01
#